data_AF-A0A345E1W0-F1
#
_entry.id   AF-A0A345E1W0-F1
#
_cell.length_a   1.000
_cell.length_b   1.000
_cell.length_c   1.000
_cell.angle_alpha   90.00
_cell.angle_beta   90.00
_cell.angle_gamma   90.00
#
_symmetry.space_group_name_H-M   'P 1'
#
loop_
_entity.id
_entity.type
_entity.pdbx_description
1 polymer ?
#
loop_
_entity_poly.entity_id
_entity_poly.type
_entity_poly.pdbx_seq_one_letter_code
_entity_poly.pdbx_strand_id
1 'polypeptide(L)'
;MPVTVNLSGEGIEFEREISEDAAIEIMQLSISDRRSNDEGTAEERDDSDVDAKTLPDDFFRRLSSKQRAMLTVLTEAKDPLTSTELRRRMDEEYDIETSGGRALAGILAGFTRKYGADFELVSIDWGDGEGLYQLNPNRPGYVEELESRLLD
;
A
#
# COMPACT_ATOMS: atom_id res chain seq x y z
N MET A 1 -12.48 5.29 16.52
CA MET A 1 -11.95 6.53 17.13
C MET A 1 -11.87 7.58 16.03
N PRO A 2 -12.28 8.84 16.25
CA PRO A 2 -12.18 9.90 15.23
C PRO A 2 -10.73 10.33 15.02
N VAL A 3 -10.42 10.76 13.80
CA VAL A 3 -9.11 11.21 13.35
C VAL A 3 -9.22 12.65 12.90
N THR A 4 -8.38 13.53 13.46
CA THR A 4 -8.26 14.90 12.98
C THR A 4 -7.39 14.94 11.74
N VAL A 5 -7.95 15.42 10.63
CA VAL A 5 -7.21 15.70 9.39
C VAL A 5 -7.09 17.20 9.21
N ASN A 6 -5.85 17.64 8.98
CA ASN A 6 -5.50 19.01 8.63
C ASN A 6 -5.20 19.05 7.12
N LEU A 7 -6.09 19.69 6.35
CA LEU A 7 -5.92 19.89 4.92
C LEU A 7 -5.50 21.36 4.69
N SER A 8 -4.30 21.56 4.15
CA SER A 8 -3.77 22.89 3.84
C SER A 8 -3.54 23.02 2.33
N GLY A 9 -4.21 23.99 1.70
CA GLY A 9 -4.02 24.41 0.32
C GLY A 9 -3.96 25.93 0.22
N GLU A 10 -3.57 26.47 -0.94
CA GLU A 10 -3.46 27.93 -1.14
C GLU A 10 -4.80 28.62 -0.80
N GLY A 11 -4.83 29.32 0.33
CA GLY A 11 -6.00 30.08 0.81
C GLY A 11 -7.07 29.30 1.59
N ILE A 12 -6.86 28.01 1.89
CA ILE A 12 -7.85 27.18 2.58
C ILE A 12 -7.18 26.31 3.66
N GLU A 13 -7.55 26.56 4.91
CA GLU A 13 -7.23 25.71 6.06
C GLU A 13 -8.54 25.19 6.68
N PHE A 14 -8.73 23.87 6.64
CA PHE A 14 -9.87 23.21 7.27
C PHE A 14 -9.37 22.11 8.20
N GLU A 15 -9.82 22.17 9.46
CA GLU A 15 -9.67 21.11 10.44
C GLU A 15 -11.01 20.39 10.60
N ARG A 16 -11.04 19.09 10.34
CA ARG A 16 -12.26 18.26 10.53
C ARG A 16 -11.91 16.92 11.15
N GLU A 17 -12.71 16.53 12.15
CA GLU A 17 -12.71 15.18 12.70
C GLU A 17 -13.47 14.25 11.75
N ILE A 18 -12.79 13.22 11.24
CA ILE A 18 -13.36 12.23 10.33
C ILE A 18 -13.17 10.81 10.86
N SER A 19 -13.94 9.84 10.36
CA SER A 19 -13.69 8.43 10.64
C SER A 19 -12.33 8.00 10.07
N GLU A 20 -11.71 7.01 10.70
CA GLU A 20 -10.41 6.47 10.24
C GLU A 20 -10.50 5.94 8.80
N ASP A 21 -11.63 5.34 8.44
CA ASP A 21 -11.95 4.86 7.09
C ASP A 21 -11.91 5.99 6.06
N ALA A 22 -12.57 7.11 6.37
CA ALA A 22 -12.58 8.30 5.51
C ALA A 22 -11.18 8.96 5.40
N ALA A 23 -10.33 8.83 6.42
CA ALA A 23 -8.96 9.36 6.36
C ALA A 23 -8.08 8.58 5.37
N ILE A 24 -8.30 7.27 5.26
CA ILE A 24 -7.60 6.41 4.31
C ILE A 24 -8.10 6.68 2.88
N GLU A 25 -9.40 6.90 2.70
CA GLU A 25 -10.00 7.29 1.42
C GLU A 25 -9.44 8.64 0.92
N ILE A 26 -9.38 9.65 1.80
CA ILE A 26 -8.85 10.99 1.46
C ILE A 26 -7.36 10.93 1.11
N MET A 27 -6.57 10.11 1.80
CA MET A 27 -5.17 9.91 1.45
C MET A 27 -5.01 9.33 0.05
N GLN A 28 -5.89 8.41 -0.38
CA GLN A 28 -5.85 7.82 -1.71
C GLN A 28 -6.38 8.79 -2.79
N LEU A 29 -7.47 9.52 -2.52
CA LEU A 29 -8.02 10.54 -3.43
C LEU A 29 -7.03 11.69 -3.71
N SER A 30 -6.30 12.14 -2.68
CA SER A 30 -5.28 13.19 -2.83
C SER A 30 -4.07 12.77 -3.68
N ILE A 31 -3.89 11.46 -3.86
CA ILE A 31 -2.82 10.89 -4.70
C ILE A 31 -3.26 10.82 -6.17
N SER A 32 -4.55 10.62 -6.43
CA SER A 32 -5.11 10.54 -7.79
C SER A 32 -5.30 11.91 -8.46
N ASP A 33 -5.54 12.98 -7.70
CA ASP A 33 -5.88 14.31 -8.25
C ASP A 33 -4.66 15.12 -8.76
N ARG A 34 -3.42 14.73 -8.40
CA ARG A 34 -2.20 15.47 -8.79
C ARG A 34 -1.70 15.19 -10.22
N ARG A 35 -2.58 14.74 -11.14
CA ARG A 35 -2.26 14.48 -12.56
C ARG A 35 -3.03 15.37 -13.55
N SER A 36 -3.32 16.63 -13.18
CA SER A 36 -3.88 17.60 -14.14
C SER A 36 -3.23 18.98 -14.02
N ASN A 37 -1.92 19.08 -14.32
CA ASN A 37 -1.24 20.24 -14.95
C ASN A 37 0.27 20.15 -14.70
N ASP A 38 1.07 20.03 -15.77
CA ASP A 38 1.94 21.11 -16.25
C ASP A 38 2.86 20.58 -17.37
N GLU A 39 2.75 21.17 -18.56
CA GLU A 39 3.66 20.96 -19.71
C GLU A 39 5.00 21.69 -19.47
N GLY A 40 6.14 21.02 -19.72
CA GLY A 40 7.44 21.72 -19.66
C GLY A 40 8.70 20.87 -19.93
N THR A 41 8.87 20.41 -21.17
CA THR A 41 10.11 20.16 -21.96
C THR A 41 11.43 19.63 -21.33
N ALA A 42 11.86 18.50 -21.92
CA ALA A 42 13.23 17.99 -22.16
C ALA A 42 14.01 17.37 -20.98
N GLU A 43 14.18 16.04 -21.03
CA GLU A 43 15.35 15.37 -21.63
C GLU A 43 14.97 13.88 -21.82
N GLU A 44 15.42 13.26 -22.91
CA GLU A 44 15.22 11.84 -23.24
C GLU A 44 15.52 10.95 -22.03
N ARG A 45 14.47 10.54 -21.31
CA ARG A 45 14.50 9.36 -20.46
C ARG A 45 13.79 8.29 -21.25
N ASP A 46 14.56 7.27 -21.57
CA ASP A 46 14.12 6.00 -22.12
C ASP A 46 12.71 5.66 -21.63
N ASP A 47 11.74 5.89 -22.51
CA ASP A 47 10.32 5.63 -22.37
C ASP A 47 10.14 4.11 -22.46
N SER A 48 10.68 3.42 -21.47
CA SER A 48 10.34 2.04 -21.19
C SER A 48 9.12 2.07 -20.27
N ASP A 49 7.98 2.48 -20.83
CA ASP A 49 6.62 2.15 -20.40
C ASP A 49 6.41 0.62 -20.59
N VAL A 50 7.25 -0.14 -19.90
CA VAL A 50 7.23 -1.60 -19.91
C VAL A 50 6.59 -1.97 -18.58
N ASP A 51 5.36 -2.48 -18.64
CA ASP A 51 4.97 -3.72 -17.96
C ASP A 51 6.06 -4.21 -17.00
N ALA A 52 6.15 -3.62 -15.80
CA ALA A 52 7.14 -4.05 -14.81
C ALA A 52 6.65 -5.42 -14.32
N LYS A 53 7.00 -6.47 -15.06
CA LYS A 53 6.64 -7.86 -14.80
C LYS A 53 7.37 -8.41 -13.58
N THR A 54 8.37 -7.72 -13.08
CA THR A 54 9.26 -8.20 -12.03
C THR A 54 9.46 -7.13 -10.96
N LEU A 55 9.63 -7.55 -9.72
CA LEU A 55 9.96 -6.67 -8.62
C LEU A 55 11.34 -6.04 -8.83
N PRO A 56 11.62 -4.86 -8.27
CA PRO A 56 12.96 -4.30 -8.28
C PRO A 56 13.99 -5.28 -7.68
N ASP A 57 15.19 -5.39 -8.23
CA ASP A 57 16.21 -6.34 -7.75
C ASP A 57 16.51 -6.21 -6.24
N ASP A 58 16.45 -4.97 -5.75
CA ASP A 58 16.67 -4.61 -4.35
C ASP A 58 15.47 -4.78 -3.43
N PHE A 59 14.34 -5.23 -3.97
CA PHE A 59 13.05 -5.21 -3.29
C PHE A 59 13.10 -5.93 -1.93
N PHE A 60 13.47 -7.21 -1.94
CA PHE A 60 13.52 -8.05 -0.74
C PHE A 60 14.55 -7.57 0.27
N ARG A 61 15.68 -7.01 -0.21
CA ARG A 61 16.75 -6.47 0.64
C ARG A 61 16.29 -5.22 1.40
N ARG A 62 15.36 -4.46 0.82
CA ARG A 62 14.86 -3.20 1.38
C ARG A 62 13.62 -3.38 2.25
N LEU A 63 13.03 -4.56 2.35
CA LEU A 63 11.85 -4.80 3.20
C LEU A 63 12.19 -4.61 4.68
N SER A 64 11.35 -3.88 5.40
CA SER A 64 11.36 -3.97 6.86
C SER A 64 10.75 -5.31 7.30
N SER A 65 11.01 -5.75 8.54
CA SER A 65 10.40 -6.97 9.07
C SER A 65 8.88 -6.96 8.99
N LYS A 66 8.25 -5.80 9.26
CA LYS A 66 6.79 -5.63 9.14
C LYS A 66 6.28 -5.77 7.71
N GLN A 67 7.00 -5.20 6.74
CA GLN A 67 6.65 -5.32 5.32
C GLN A 67 6.81 -6.75 4.83
N ARG A 68 7.90 -7.42 5.22
CA ARG A 68 8.12 -8.82 4.87
C ARG A 68 7.05 -9.73 5.46
N ALA A 69 6.72 -9.56 6.74
CA ALA A 69 5.67 -10.34 7.39
C ALA A 69 4.30 -10.14 6.70
N MET A 70 3.91 -8.89 6.40
CA MET A 70 2.67 -8.60 5.68
C MET A 70 2.62 -9.31 4.33
N LEU A 71 3.70 -9.23 3.54
CA LEU A 71 3.75 -9.89 2.24
C LEU A 71 3.74 -11.40 2.36
N THR A 72 4.43 -11.97 3.34
CA THR A 72 4.46 -13.43 3.53
C THR A 72 3.06 -13.95 3.86
N VAL A 73 2.38 -13.33 4.84
CA VAL A 73 0.98 -13.67 5.18
C VAL A 73 0.05 -13.55 3.97
N LEU A 74 0.16 -12.48 3.19
CA LEU A 74 -0.66 -12.28 1.98
C LEU A 74 -0.30 -13.25 0.84
N THR A 75 0.93 -13.75 0.78
CA THR A 75 1.37 -14.74 -0.21
C THR A 75 0.89 -16.14 0.19
N GLU A 76 0.86 -16.45 1.49
CA GLU A 76 0.32 -17.72 2.01
C GLU A 76 -1.21 -17.79 1.94
N ALA A 77 -1.87 -16.64 1.99
CA ALA A 77 -3.32 -16.54 1.91
C ALA A 77 -3.83 -16.77 0.47
N LYS A 78 -4.72 -17.75 0.32
CA LYS A 78 -5.40 -18.03 -0.97
C LYS A 78 -6.59 -17.10 -1.24
N ASP A 79 -7.12 -16.49 -0.19
CA ASP A 79 -8.30 -15.64 -0.21
C ASP A 79 -7.97 -14.28 0.43
N PRO A 80 -8.65 -13.19 0.04
CA PRO A 80 -8.48 -11.89 0.67
C PRO A 80 -8.68 -11.95 2.18
N LEU A 81 -7.80 -11.27 2.92
CA LEU A 81 -7.85 -11.23 4.38
C LEU A 81 -8.43 -9.90 4.85
N THR A 82 -9.27 -9.95 5.88
CA THR A 82 -9.68 -8.70 6.52
C THR A 82 -8.51 -8.04 7.26
N SER A 83 -8.62 -6.75 7.56
CA SER A 83 -7.60 -6.03 8.33
C SER A 83 -7.30 -6.68 9.69
N THR A 84 -8.32 -7.25 10.34
CA THR A 84 -8.23 -7.95 11.62
C THR A 84 -7.48 -9.27 11.47
N GLU A 85 -7.83 -10.06 10.45
CA GLU A 85 -7.17 -11.35 10.20
C GLU A 85 -5.70 -11.19 9.82
N LEU A 86 -5.39 -10.21 8.96
CA LEU A 86 -4.02 -9.92 8.55
C LEU A 86 -3.15 -9.52 9.74
N ARG A 87 -3.65 -8.63 10.62
CA ARG A 87 -2.94 -8.23 11.85
C ARG A 87 -2.73 -9.43 12.78
N ARG A 88 -3.76 -10.27 12.96
CA ARG A 88 -3.67 -11.46 13.82
C ARG A 88 -2.56 -12.41 13.35
N ARG A 89 -2.52 -12.74 12.06
CA ARG A 89 -1.47 -13.63 11.51
C ARG A 89 -0.08 -13.02 11.59
N MET A 90 0.06 -11.73 11.32
CA MET A 90 1.34 -11.04 11.48
C MET A 90 1.86 -11.10 12.93
N ASP A 91 0.97 -11.04 13.90
CA ASP A 91 1.31 -11.15 15.32
C ASP A 91 1.65 -12.60 15.71
N GLU A 92 0.74 -13.54 15.42
CA GLU A 92 0.87 -14.94 15.82
C GLU A 92 2.02 -15.69 15.14
N GLU A 93 2.24 -15.44 13.84
CA GLU A 93 3.19 -16.21 13.03
C GLU A 93 4.58 -15.55 12.96
N TYR A 94 4.65 -14.24 13.13
CA TYR A 94 5.88 -13.47 12.92
C TYR A 94 6.29 -12.59 14.12
N ASP A 95 5.57 -12.64 15.25
CA ASP A 95 5.80 -11.83 16.46
C ASP A 95 5.86 -10.32 16.15
N ILE A 96 5.06 -9.90 15.15
CA ILE A 96 4.96 -8.51 14.73
C ILE A 96 3.68 -7.91 15.31
N GLU A 97 3.81 -7.28 16.47
CA GLU A 97 2.73 -6.47 17.03
C GLU A 97 2.42 -5.29 16.08
N THR A 98 1.23 -5.35 15.50
CA THR A 98 0.62 -4.25 14.77
C THR A 98 -0.37 -3.52 15.68
N SER A 99 0.13 -2.59 16.50
CA SER A 99 -0.70 -1.82 17.42
C SER A 99 -1.50 -0.72 16.69
N GLY A 100 -2.84 -0.83 16.73
CA GLY A 100 -3.78 0.20 16.30
C GLY A 100 -4.27 0.12 14.85
N GLY A 101 -5.39 0.78 14.58
CA GLY A 101 -6.09 0.75 13.29
C GLY A 101 -5.24 1.21 12.10
N ARG A 102 -4.22 2.06 12.34
CA ARG A 102 -3.33 2.61 11.29
C ARG A 102 -2.10 1.77 10.97
N ALA A 103 -1.86 0.65 11.67
CA ALA A 103 -0.61 -0.10 11.52
C ALA A 103 -0.38 -0.61 10.08
N LEU A 104 -1.40 -1.17 9.45
CA LEU A 104 -1.31 -1.67 8.06
C LEU A 104 -1.13 -0.53 7.05
N ALA A 105 -1.87 0.57 7.22
CA ALA A 105 -1.72 1.77 6.38
C ALA A 105 -0.28 2.33 6.44
N GLY A 106 0.37 2.30 7.60
CA GLY A 106 1.76 2.70 7.76
C GLY A 106 2.74 1.79 7.01
N ILE A 107 2.48 0.48 6.97
CA ILE A 107 3.28 -0.49 6.20
C ILE A 107 3.15 -0.21 4.70
N LEU A 108 1.92 0.04 4.23
CA LEU A 108 1.60 0.39 2.85
C LEU A 108 2.24 1.71 2.41
N ALA A 109 2.11 2.75 3.22
CA ALA A 109 2.79 4.03 2.99
C ALA A 109 4.31 3.87 2.90
N GLY A 110 4.87 2.89 3.63
CA GLY A 110 6.28 2.51 3.53
C GLY A 110 6.68 1.94 2.16
N PHE A 111 5.78 1.24 1.46
CA PHE A 111 6.03 0.80 0.08
C PHE A 111 5.97 1.98 -0.88
N THR A 112 4.93 2.81 -0.79
CA THR A 112 4.77 4.02 -1.61
C THR A 112 5.98 4.95 -1.48
N ARG A 113 6.50 5.15 -0.26
CA ARG A 113 7.70 5.96 -0.03
C ARG A 113 8.96 5.37 -0.67
N LYS A 114 9.07 4.05 -0.79
CA LYS A 114 10.26 3.36 -1.32
C LYS A 114 10.26 3.26 -2.85
N TYR A 115 9.08 3.09 -3.44
CA TYR A 115 8.92 2.66 -4.82
C TYR A 115 7.98 3.56 -5.65
N GLY A 116 7.35 4.56 -5.05
CA GLY A 116 6.42 5.47 -5.73
C GLY A 116 4.96 5.03 -5.59
N ALA A 117 4.04 5.92 -5.99
CA ALA A 117 2.60 5.68 -5.92
C ALA A 117 2.11 4.64 -6.93
N ASP A 118 2.77 4.54 -8.08
CA ASP A 118 2.44 3.55 -9.12
C ASP A 118 2.91 2.12 -8.78
N PHE A 119 3.59 1.94 -7.64
CA PHE A 119 4.00 0.64 -7.13
C PHE A 119 2.89 0.01 -6.27
N GLU A 120 1.89 -0.55 -6.96
CA GLU A 120 0.69 -1.11 -6.36
C GLU A 120 0.83 -2.61 -6.07
N LEU A 121 1.48 -2.96 -4.96
CA LEU A 121 1.74 -4.36 -4.60
C LEU A 121 0.56 -5.07 -3.90
N VAL A 122 -0.22 -4.30 -3.13
CA VAL A 122 -1.34 -4.80 -2.32
C VAL A 122 -2.60 -4.09 -2.78
N SER A 123 -3.66 -4.85 -3.05
CA SER A 123 -4.99 -4.33 -3.33
C SER A 123 -5.83 -4.38 -2.06
N ILE A 124 -6.69 -3.37 -1.87
CA ILE A 124 -7.66 -3.33 -0.77
C ILE A 124 -9.05 -3.12 -1.35
N ASP A 125 -9.96 -4.05 -1.09
CA ASP A 125 -11.39 -3.89 -1.39
C ASP A 125 -12.13 -3.48 -0.13
N TRP A 126 -12.79 -2.32 -0.16
CA TRP A 126 -13.47 -1.76 1.03
C TRP A 126 -14.91 -2.23 1.18
N GLY A 127 -15.54 -2.74 0.11
CA GLY A 127 -16.93 -3.16 0.10
C GLY A 127 -17.84 -2.21 0.89
N ASP A 128 -18.69 -2.78 1.75
CA ASP A 128 -19.52 -2.06 2.72
C ASP A 128 -18.99 -2.19 4.18
N GLY A 129 -17.73 -2.60 4.38
CA GLY A 129 -17.27 -3.10 5.67
C GLY A 129 -15.77 -2.95 5.92
N GLU A 130 -15.16 -3.98 6.52
CA GLU A 130 -13.73 -3.99 6.78
C GLU A 130 -12.94 -4.22 5.50
N GLY A 131 -11.87 -3.44 5.27
CA GLY A 131 -11.01 -3.61 4.12
C GLY A 131 -10.45 -5.03 3.98
N LEU A 132 -10.59 -5.59 2.78
CA LEU A 132 -10.09 -6.89 2.35
C LEU A 132 -8.77 -6.71 1.60
N TYR A 133 -7.69 -7.22 2.18
CA TYR A 133 -6.32 -7.11 1.70
C TYR A 133 -5.94 -8.38 0.93
N GLN A 134 -5.36 -8.18 -0.24
CA GLN A 134 -4.76 -9.25 -1.05
C GLN A 134 -3.57 -8.71 -1.82
N LEU A 135 -2.68 -9.59 -2.30
CA LEU A 135 -1.70 -9.19 -3.31
C LEU A 135 -2.43 -8.68 -4.55
N ASN A 136 -1.90 -7.66 -5.21
CA ASN A 136 -2.61 -7.00 -6.31
C ASN A 136 -2.76 -7.96 -7.52
N PRO A 137 -3.98 -8.42 -7.85
CA PRO A 137 -4.19 -9.37 -8.95
C PRO A 137 -3.90 -8.76 -10.33
N ASN A 138 -3.86 -7.42 -10.44
CA ASN A 138 -3.49 -6.73 -11.66
C ASN A 138 -1.97 -6.64 -11.87
N ARG A 139 -1.17 -7.17 -10.94
CA ARG A 139 0.30 -7.25 -11.02
C ARG A 139 0.77 -8.71 -10.88
N PRO A 140 0.34 -9.64 -11.77
CA PRO A 140 0.60 -11.07 -11.61
C PRO A 140 2.09 -11.40 -11.53
N GLY A 141 2.95 -10.70 -12.26
CA GLY A 141 4.40 -10.94 -12.19
C GLY A 141 5.02 -10.60 -10.83
N TYR A 142 4.47 -9.62 -10.10
CA TYR A 142 4.89 -9.38 -8.72
C TYR A 142 4.44 -10.51 -7.79
N VAL A 143 3.22 -11.01 -7.98
CA VAL A 143 2.66 -12.10 -7.19
C VAL A 143 3.51 -13.36 -7.37
N GLU A 144 3.77 -13.76 -8.61
CA GLU A 144 4.60 -14.93 -8.95
C GLU A 144 6.01 -14.84 -8.34
N GLU A 145 6.63 -13.66 -8.38
CA GLU A 145 7.96 -13.48 -7.79
C GLU A 145 7.93 -13.52 -6.25
N LEU A 146 6.88 -12.98 -5.61
CA LEU A 146 6.70 -13.10 -4.16
C LEU A 146 6.50 -14.56 -3.75
N GLU A 147 5.63 -15.30 -4.44
CA GLU A 147 5.40 -16.73 -4.21
C GLU A 147 6.69 -17.53 -4.34
N SER A 148 7.45 -17.31 -5.42
CA SER A 148 8.70 -18.03 -5.67
C SER A 148 9.82 -17.72 -4.69
N ARG A 149 9.81 -16.56 -4.00
CA ARG A 149 10.95 -16.09 -3.19
C ARG A 149 10.65 -15.97 -1.69
N LEU A 150 9.39 -15.93 -1.30
CA LEU A 150 8.98 -15.92 0.11
C LEU A 150 8.54 -17.28 0.62
N LEU A 151 8.06 -18.18 -0.25
CA LEU A 151 7.55 -19.50 0.13
C LEU A 151 8.53 -20.66 -0.19
N ASP A 152 9.67 -20.37 -0.81
CA ASP A 152 10.78 -21.31 -1.03
C ASP A 152 11.74 -21.34 0.18
#